data_AF-A0A8K0CM67-F1
#
_entry.id   AF-A0A8K0CM67-F1
#
_cell.length_a   1.000
_cell.length_b   1.000
_cell.length_c   1.000
_cell.angle_alpha   90.00
_cell.angle_beta   90.00
_cell.angle_gamma   90.00
#
_symmetry.space_group_name_H-M   'P 1'
#
loop_
_entity.id
_entity.type
_entity.pdbx_description
1 polymer ?
#
loop_
_entity_poly.entity_id
_entity_poly.type
_entity_poly.pdbx_seq_one_letter_code
_entity_poly.pdbx_strand_id
1 'polypeptide(L)'
;MGFLKVLLVFCIFYNIVAVGYGITYKPTWESLDTRPLPQWYDDAKFGIFIHWGVYSVPKSEEQLSNSNSRGNCPSGPTYQEFANDFTAELFDPEAWADLFKKAGAKYVVLTCKHSDGYTLWPSIYSSSWNAKDVGPHRDLV
;
A
#
# COMPACT_ATOMS: atom_id res chain seq x y z
N MET A 1 -0.11 53.44 5.91
CA MET A 1 -0.40 52.34 6.86
C MET A 1 -1.74 51.62 6.63
N GLY A 2 -2.51 51.93 5.58
CA GLY A 2 -3.84 51.32 5.32
C GLY A 2 -3.85 50.17 4.32
N PHE A 3 -2.99 50.19 3.29
CA PHE A 3 -3.06 49.25 2.17
C PHE A 3 -2.68 47.80 2.55
N LEU A 4 -1.66 47.64 3.42
CA LEU A 4 -1.20 46.32 3.88
C LEU A 4 -2.20 45.63 4.81
N LYS A 5 -2.98 46.39 5.58
CA LYS A 5 -4.06 45.85 6.44
C LYS A 5 -5.25 45.36 5.63
N VAL A 6 -5.59 46.04 4.53
CA VAL A 6 -6.67 45.61 3.62
C VAL A 6 -6.30 44.32 2.89
N LEU A 7 -5.04 44.19 2.44
CA LEU A 7 -4.57 42.96 1.78
C LEU A 7 -4.59 41.74 2.72
N LEU A 8 -4.17 41.92 3.98
CA LEU A 8 -4.22 40.86 5.00
C LEU A 8 -5.64 40.41 5.33
N VAL A 9 -6.62 41.32 5.39
CA VAL A 9 -8.03 40.98 5.62
C VAL A 9 -8.61 40.21 4.42
N PHE A 10 -8.27 40.57 3.19
CA PHE A 10 -8.66 39.81 1.99
C PHE A 10 -8.04 38.40 1.95
N CYS A 11 -6.77 38.26 2.32
CA CYS A 11 -6.13 36.95 2.43
C CYS A 11 -6.79 36.06 3.50
N ILE A 12 -7.17 36.63 4.65
CA ILE A 12 -7.85 35.87 5.71
C ILE A 12 -9.28 35.48 5.28
N PHE A 13 -10.03 36.37 4.61
CA PHE A 13 -11.36 36.04 4.09
C PHE A 13 -11.34 34.98 2.97
N TYR A 14 -10.34 35.00 2.08
CA TYR A 14 -10.21 33.97 1.04
C TYR A 14 -9.95 32.57 1.63
N ASN A 15 -9.13 32.48 2.67
CA ASN A 15 -8.85 31.20 3.34
C ASN A 15 -10.05 30.67 4.15
N ILE A 16 -10.95 31.53 4.64
CA ILE A 16 -12.16 31.11 5.38
C ILE A 16 -13.24 30.54 4.44
N VAL A 17 -13.35 31.07 3.21
CA VAL A 17 -14.31 30.54 2.20
C VAL A 17 -13.82 29.23 1.57
N ALA A 18 -12.51 28.96 1.61
CA ALA A 18 -11.91 27.71 1.16
C ALA A 18 -12.06 26.54 2.16
N VAL A 19 -12.84 26.70 3.24
CA VAL A 19 -13.27 25.57 4.07
C VAL A 19 -14.22 24.71 3.23
N GLY A 20 -13.66 23.65 2.66
CA GLY A 20 -14.30 22.78 1.69
C GLY A 20 -15.64 22.25 2.17
N TYR A 21 -16.68 22.47 1.35
CA TYR A 21 -17.90 21.70 1.42
C TYR A 21 -17.55 20.23 1.20
N GLY A 22 -17.53 19.43 2.26
CA GLY A 22 -17.42 17.98 2.15
C GLY A 22 -18.65 17.45 1.42
N ILE A 23 -18.47 16.93 0.21
CA ILE A 23 -19.52 16.18 -0.49
C ILE A 23 -19.74 14.88 0.29
N THR A 24 -20.96 14.67 0.79
CA THR A 24 -21.36 13.38 1.36
C THR A 24 -21.86 12.46 0.26
N TYR A 25 -21.16 11.37 0.01
CA TYR A 25 -21.58 10.35 -0.95
C TYR A 25 -22.59 9.38 -0.35
N LYS A 26 -23.58 8.98 -1.15
CA LYS A 26 -24.49 7.86 -0.82
C LYS A 26 -23.85 6.53 -1.28
N PRO A 27 -24.18 5.39 -0.66
CA PRO A 27 -23.69 4.08 -1.08
C PRO A 27 -24.44 3.56 -2.33
N THR A 28 -24.54 4.40 -3.37
CA THR A 28 -25.14 4.07 -4.66
C THR A 28 -24.17 4.45 -5.77
N TRP A 29 -24.19 3.70 -6.88
CA TRP A 29 -23.33 3.97 -8.04
C TRP A 29 -23.50 5.39 -8.58
N GLU A 30 -24.75 5.83 -8.73
CA GLU A 30 -25.08 7.19 -9.18
C GLU A 30 -24.39 8.27 -8.34
N SER A 31 -24.29 8.08 -7.02
CA SER A 31 -23.60 9.04 -6.17
C SER A 31 -22.08 8.88 -6.25
N LEU A 32 -21.57 7.65 -6.20
CA LEU A 32 -20.12 7.39 -6.18
C LEU A 32 -19.44 7.77 -7.50
N ASP A 33 -20.12 7.63 -8.63
CA ASP A 33 -19.59 7.97 -9.96
C ASP A 33 -19.46 9.49 -10.17
N THR A 34 -20.08 10.31 -9.32
CA THR A 34 -19.87 11.77 -9.32
C THR A 34 -18.53 12.18 -8.71
N ARG A 35 -17.80 11.25 -8.07
CA ARG A 35 -16.52 11.57 -7.43
C ARG A 35 -15.50 12.00 -8.51
N PRO A 36 -14.95 13.22 -8.45
CA PRO A 36 -13.92 13.61 -9.40
C PRO A 36 -12.65 12.80 -9.15
N LEU A 37 -11.83 12.64 -10.20
CA LEU A 37 -10.47 12.16 -10.03
C LEU A 37 -9.71 13.13 -9.12
N PRO A 38 -9.09 12.68 -8.01
CA PRO A 38 -8.32 13.59 -7.16
C PRO A 38 -7.18 14.24 -7.95
N GLN A 39 -7.07 15.56 -7.89
CA GLN A 39 -6.11 16.33 -8.71
C GLN A 39 -4.67 15.86 -8.49
N TRP A 40 -4.29 15.53 -7.25
CA TRP A 40 -2.94 15.02 -6.96
C TRP A 40 -2.61 13.71 -7.71
N TYR A 41 -3.60 12.85 -7.92
CA TYR A 41 -3.41 11.57 -8.61
C TYR A 41 -3.29 11.78 -10.11
N ASP A 42 -4.07 12.70 -10.65
CA ASP A 42 -3.87 13.13 -12.03
C ASP A 42 -2.47 13.75 -12.19
N ASP A 43 -2.08 14.70 -11.34
CA ASP A 43 -0.78 15.38 -11.40
C ASP A 43 0.43 14.48 -11.15
N ALA A 44 0.24 13.35 -10.45
CA ALA A 44 1.34 12.47 -10.04
C ALA A 44 2.11 11.87 -11.22
N LYS A 45 1.39 11.44 -12.27
CA LYS A 45 1.87 10.80 -13.53
C LYS A 45 2.72 9.53 -13.39
N PHE A 46 3.44 9.33 -12.29
CA PHE A 46 4.34 8.21 -12.06
C PHE A 46 4.26 7.75 -10.60
N GLY A 47 4.09 6.44 -10.42
CA GLY A 47 4.10 5.77 -9.12
C GLY A 47 4.72 4.38 -9.22
N ILE A 48 5.02 3.79 -8.07
CA ILE A 48 5.67 2.48 -7.96
C ILE A 48 4.69 1.48 -7.37
N PHE A 49 4.62 0.29 -7.96
CA PHE A 49 3.85 -0.82 -7.42
C PHE A 49 4.82 -1.90 -6.91
N ILE A 50 4.66 -2.28 -5.65
CA ILE A 50 5.44 -3.31 -4.98
C ILE A 50 4.56 -4.54 -4.80
N HIS A 51 4.90 -5.63 -5.50
CA HIS A 51 4.41 -6.97 -5.22
C HIS A 51 5.43 -7.68 -4.33
N TRP A 52 5.09 -7.83 -3.06
CA TRP A 52 5.96 -8.45 -2.07
C TRP A 52 5.14 -9.26 -1.07
N GLY A 53 5.63 -10.44 -0.72
CA GLY A 53 4.99 -11.37 0.20
C GLY A 53 5.69 -12.72 0.21
N VAL A 54 5.02 -13.75 0.75
CA VAL A 54 5.59 -15.10 0.87
C VAL A 54 6.06 -15.66 -0.48
N TYR A 55 5.36 -15.35 -1.57
CA TYR A 55 5.72 -15.71 -2.94
C TYR A 55 7.05 -15.10 -3.43
N SER A 56 7.66 -14.17 -2.69
CA SER A 56 8.99 -13.62 -2.98
C SER A 56 10.13 -14.49 -2.44
N VAL A 57 9.83 -15.49 -1.60
CA VAL A 57 10.82 -16.41 -1.00
C VAL A 57 11.29 -17.51 -1.97
N PRO A 58 10.41 -18.20 -2.73
CA PRO A 58 10.84 -19.25 -3.65
C PRO A 58 11.87 -18.72 -4.65
N LYS A 59 12.88 -19.53 -4.94
CA LYS A 59 14.00 -19.15 -5.82
C LYS A 59 13.63 -19.17 -7.30
N SER A 60 12.52 -19.80 -7.66
CA SER A 60 12.04 -19.91 -9.04
C SER A 60 10.53 -20.09 -9.11
N GLU A 61 9.95 -19.76 -10.27
CA GLU A 61 8.55 -20.03 -10.59
C GLU A 61 8.22 -21.52 -10.53
N GLU A 62 9.16 -22.38 -10.92
CA GLU A 62 9.04 -23.83 -10.80
C GLU A 62 8.86 -24.24 -9.33
N GLN A 63 9.69 -23.71 -8.43
CA GLN A 63 9.59 -24.02 -7.00
C GLN A 63 8.24 -23.53 -6.42
N LEU A 64 7.81 -22.33 -6.80
CA LEU A 64 6.52 -21.79 -6.40
C LEU A 64 5.36 -22.65 -6.92
N SER A 65 5.37 -23.01 -8.21
CA SER A 65 4.36 -23.86 -8.84
C SER A 65 4.28 -25.25 -8.19
N ASN A 66 5.43 -25.87 -7.92
CA ASN A 66 5.52 -27.17 -7.25
C ASN A 66 4.99 -27.11 -5.83
N SER A 67 5.23 -26.01 -5.09
CA SER A 67 4.71 -25.80 -3.74
C SER A 67 3.19 -25.56 -3.68
N ASN A 68 2.63 -24.97 -4.75
CA ASN A 68 1.18 -24.73 -4.91
C ASN A 68 0.42 -25.96 -5.40
N SER A 69 1.11 -26.95 -5.96
CA SER A 69 0.56 -28.23 -6.35
C SER A 69 0.16 -28.99 -5.08
N ARG A 70 -1.11 -28.85 -4.66
CA ARG A 70 -1.75 -29.47 -3.48
C ARG A 70 -1.32 -30.93 -3.26
N GLY A 71 -0.19 -31.14 -2.56
CA GLY A 71 0.34 -32.45 -2.19
C GLY A 71 1.30 -33.13 -3.18
N ASN A 72 1.86 -32.42 -4.18
CA ASN A 72 2.68 -33.05 -5.23
C ASN A 72 4.15 -32.63 -5.26
N CYS A 73 4.69 -32.12 -4.16
CA CYS A 73 6.15 -32.06 -3.97
C CYS A 73 6.57 -33.11 -2.94
N PRO A 74 6.97 -34.34 -3.35
CA PRO A 74 7.37 -35.40 -2.42
C PRO A 74 8.59 -35.05 -1.56
N SER A 75 9.35 -34.00 -1.91
CA SER A 75 10.66 -33.69 -1.34
C SER A 75 10.93 -32.20 -1.11
N GLY A 76 9.94 -31.31 -1.30
CA GLY A 76 10.13 -29.85 -1.17
C GLY A 76 9.11 -29.19 -0.24
N PRO A 77 9.37 -27.94 0.18
CA PRO A 77 8.49 -27.21 1.08
C PRO A 77 7.13 -26.91 0.42
N THR A 78 6.09 -26.98 1.23
CA THR A 78 4.76 -26.44 0.94
C THR A 78 4.80 -24.91 0.87
N TYR A 79 3.82 -24.30 0.21
CA TYR A 79 3.77 -22.84 0.10
C TYR A 79 3.74 -22.14 1.47
N GLN A 80 3.02 -22.73 2.44
CA GLN A 80 2.90 -22.19 3.79
C GLN A 80 4.22 -22.17 4.55
N GLU A 81 5.10 -23.13 4.30
CA GLU A 81 6.41 -23.20 4.96
C GLU A 81 7.33 -22.04 4.57
N PHE A 82 7.17 -21.48 3.36
CA PHE A 82 7.89 -20.28 2.95
C PHE A 82 7.58 -19.04 3.79
N ALA A 83 6.45 -19.00 4.51
CA ALA A 83 6.15 -17.87 5.38
C ALA A 83 7.18 -17.74 6.52
N ASN A 84 7.80 -18.84 6.96
CA ASN A 84 8.85 -18.79 7.97
C ASN A 84 10.15 -18.18 7.43
N ASP A 85 10.41 -18.35 6.14
CA ASP A 85 11.59 -17.82 5.46
C ASP A 85 11.37 -16.37 4.96
N PHE A 86 10.13 -15.90 4.95
CA PHE A 86 9.79 -14.50 4.66
C PHE A 86 10.10 -13.62 5.88
N THR A 87 11.37 -13.41 6.20
CA THR A 87 11.79 -12.68 7.42
C THR A 87 11.85 -11.17 7.24
N ALA A 88 11.93 -10.69 5.99
CA ALA A 88 12.18 -9.28 5.67
C ALA A 88 13.41 -8.70 6.41
N GLU A 89 14.45 -9.51 6.62
CA GLU A 89 15.62 -9.17 7.46
C GLU A 89 16.31 -7.86 7.05
N LEU A 90 16.36 -7.57 5.74
CA LEU A 90 17.00 -6.37 5.19
C LEU A 90 16.00 -5.25 4.84
N PHE A 91 14.76 -5.34 5.33
CA PHE A 91 13.73 -4.36 5.02
C PHE A 91 13.90 -3.08 5.85
N ASP A 92 14.32 -2.03 5.16
CA ASP A 92 14.36 -0.65 5.64
C ASP A 92 13.36 0.22 4.85
N PRO A 93 12.21 0.60 5.45
CA PRO A 93 11.20 1.40 4.77
C PRO A 93 11.68 2.82 4.44
N GLU A 94 12.61 3.39 5.22
CA GLU A 94 13.17 4.72 4.96
C GLU A 94 14.07 4.69 3.71
N ALA A 95 14.93 3.67 3.62
CA ALA A 95 15.77 3.47 2.44
C ALA A 95 14.92 3.27 1.16
N TRP A 96 13.81 2.53 1.27
CA TRP A 96 12.86 2.35 0.17
C TRP A 96 12.18 3.67 -0.20
N ALA A 97 11.66 4.42 0.77
CA ALA A 97 11.02 5.71 0.53
C ALA A 97 11.97 6.70 -0.14
N ASP A 98 13.22 6.76 0.32
CA ASP A 98 14.28 7.57 -0.27
C ASP A 98 14.59 7.18 -1.71
N LEU A 99 14.67 5.87 -1.99
CA LEU A 99 14.88 5.35 -3.33
C LEU A 99 13.73 5.73 -4.27
N PHE A 100 12.48 5.55 -3.84
CA PHE A 100 11.29 5.86 -4.64
C PHE A 100 11.19 7.36 -4.94
N LYS A 101 11.51 8.19 -3.94
CA LYS A 101 11.59 9.64 -4.11
C LYS A 101 12.67 10.03 -5.12
N LYS A 102 13.86 9.43 -5.06
CA LYS A 102 14.96 9.65 -6.02
C LYS A 102 14.60 9.18 -7.44
N ALA A 103 13.81 8.12 -7.57
CA ALA A 103 13.26 7.66 -8.85
C ALA A 103 12.21 8.62 -9.43
N GLY A 104 11.72 9.60 -8.66
CA GLY A 104 10.74 10.59 -9.09
C GLY A 104 9.29 10.15 -8.89
N ALA A 105 9.04 9.02 -8.23
CA ALA A 105 7.69 8.53 -7.95
C ALA A 105 6.93 9.51 -7.04
N LYS A 106 5.63 9.67 -7.31
CA LYS A 106 4.74 10.56 -6.55
C LYS A 106 3.78 9.80 -5.64
N TYR A 107 3.62 8.50 -5.86
CA TYR A 107 2.88 7.60 -5.00
C TYR A 107 3.46 6.20 -5.09
N VAL A 108 3.18 5.39 -4.06
CA VAL A 108 3.61 4.00 -3.96
C VAL A 108 2.40 3.18 -3.55
N VAL A 109 2.23 2.02 -4.17
CA VAL A 109 1.23 1.03 -3.80
C VAL A 109 1.96 -0.23 -3.39
N LEU A 110 1.72 -0.69 -2.16
CA LEU A 110 2.21 -1.97 -1.66
C LEU A 110 1.05 -2.97 -1.68
N THR A 111 1.31 -4.21 -2.12
CA THR A 111 0.33 -5.29 -1.99
C THR A 111 0.09 -5.60 -0.52
N CYS A 112 -0.99 -5.06 0.07
CA CYS A 112 -1.33 -5.39 1.45
C CYS A 112 -1.65 -6.89 1.59
N LYS A 113 -2.38 -7.45 0.62
CA LYS A 113 -2.75 -8.87 0.52
C LYS A 113 -2.81 -9.27 -0.95
N HIS A 114 -2.17 -10.36 -1.32
CA HIS A 114 -2.26 -10.91 -2.68
C HIS A 114 -3.28 -12.06 -2.74
N SER A 115 -3.32 -12.79 -3.85
CA SER A 115 -4.24 -13.92 -4.08
C SER A 115 -4.01 -15.11 -3.14
N ASP A 116 -2.84 -15.20 -2.50
CA ASP A 116 -2.48 -16.21 -1.51
C ASP A 116 -3.08 -15.95 -0.13
N GLY A 117 -3.68 -14.77 0.07
CA GLY A 117 -4.36 -14.39 1.30
C GLY A 117 -3.42 -13.98 2.43
N TYR A 118 -2.10 -14.01 2.24
CA TYR A 118 -1.14 -13.56 3.26
C TYR A 118 -1.23 -12.04 3.38
N THR A 119 -1.42 -11.55 4.61
CA THR A 119 -1.56 -10.10 4.87
C THR A 119 -0.25 -9.53 5.40
N LEU A 120 0.20 -8.40 4.84
CA LEU A 120 1.40 -7.70 5.26
C LEU A 120 1.20 -6.85 6.53
N TRP A 121 0.01 -6.89 7.13
CA TRP A 121 -0.37 -6.18 8.35
C TRP A 121 -1.05 -7.16 9.33
N PRO A 122 -1.17 -6.86 10.64
CA PRO A 122 -1.80 -7.74 11.63
C PRO A 122 -3.34 -7.79 11.49
N SER A 123 -3.83 -8.41 10.42
CA SER A 123 -5.27 -8.57 10.16
C SER A 123 -5.93 -9.54 11.14
N ILE A 124 -6.95 -9.08 11.86
CA ILE A 124 -7.78 -9.94 12.72
C ILE A 124 -8.57 -11.00 11.92
N TYR A 125 -8.74 -10.79 10.61
CA TYR A 125 -9.47 -11.72 9.72
C TYR A 125 -8.55 -12.75 9.06
N SER A 126 -7.23 -12.62 9.26
CA SER A 126 -6.21 -13.54 8.73
C SER A 126 -5.22 -13.88 9.83
N SER A 127 -5.75 -14.20 11.02
CA SER A 127 -4.97 -14.67 12.16
C SER A 127 -4.10 -15.87 11.76
N SER A 128 -2.86 -15.92 12.23
CA SER A 128 -1.84 -16.93 11.90
C SER A 128 -1.33 -16.95 10.45
N TRP A 129 -1.87 -16.09 9.57
CA TRP A 129 -1.46 -15.97 8.17
C TRP A 129 -1.23 -14.50 7.79
N ASN A 130 -0.32 -13.87 8.54
CA ASN A 130 0.06 -12.48 8.36
C ASN A 130 1.50 -12.19 8.83
N ALA A 131 2.04 -11.04 8.41
CA ALA A 131 3.41 -10.63 8.69
C ALA A 131 3.74 -10.42 10.17
N LYS A 132 2.74 -10.21 11.03
CA LYS A 132 2.97 -10.10 12.47
C LYS A 132 3.08 -11.47 13.14
N ASP A 133 2.25 -12.41 12.72
CA ASP A 133 2.15 -13.72 13.35
C ASP A 133 3.22 -14.71 12.87
N VAL A 134 3.62 -14.65 11.59
CA VAL A 134 4.62 -15.56 10.99
C VAL A 134 5.52 -14.82 9.99
N GLY A 135 6.82 -15.09 10.05
CA GLY A 135 7.84 -14.50 9.17
C GLY A 135 8.43 -13.20 9.75
N PRO A 136 8.06 -11.99 9.27
CA PRO A 136 8.73 -10.75 9.66
C PRO A 136 8.50 -10.30 11.11
N HIS A 137 7.44 -10.79 11.75
CA HIS A 137 6.97 -10.40 13.08
C HIS A 137 6.75 -8.89 13.27
N ARG A 138 6.41 -8.18 12.19
CA ARG A 138 6.19 -6.73 12.15
C ARG A 138 5.03 -6.37 11.22
N ASP A 139 4.48 -5.19 11.45
CA ASP A 139 3.60 -4.55 10.46
C ASP A 139 4.48 -4.00 9.33
N LEU A 140 4.18 -4.37 8.09
CA LEU A 140 4.90 -3.94 6.89
C LEU A 140 4.13 -2.88 6.08
N VAL A 141 2.84 -2.67 6.39
CA VAL A 141 1.97 -1.67 5.75
C VAL A 141 2.01 -0.35 6.53
#